data_AF-A0A3M2D1V0-F1
#
_entry.id   AF-A0A3M2D1V0-F1
#
_cell.length_a   1.000
_cell.length_b   1.000
_cell.length_c   1.000
_cell.angle_alpha   90.00
_cell.angle_beta   90.00
_cell.angle_gamma   90.00
#
_symmetry.space_group_name_H-M   'P 1'
#
loop_
_entity.id
_entity.type
_entity.pdbx_description
1 polymer ?
#
loop_
_entity_poly.entity_id
_entity_poly.type
_entity_poly.pdbx_seq_one_letter_code
_entity_poly.pdbx_strand_id
1 'polypeptide(L)'
;MRRAVRAMAAGATVLTLAQPSAGRTLEHRAVIDAPVADVWRAFTDEAEVCSWMCHLAEIDLRVGGLYRTNYNPNGAIGDATTITNQILAFEPERMLALRNVGVPEGFPWEADFQKTWSVIYFEPVAPDRTRVRIVGMGYGEGGDWDALYEFFEEGNAWTLNELSKKFGADDAPDASAALGALGALVGGEWIHESQTPDGGVFRVRNIVERGADGVSLIARGWLGHGEGMTDHGRTMIYADPLSGGTRFLNVNELGAVASGRVWLEGGSTVVWDWNEVTTRGERARHRVEMVFDPARPDWYGFRLTQLGDDGRATPMVDIGYERVDEAPARFRRVRGVGASGR
;
A
#
# COMPACT_ATOMS: atom_id res chain seq x y z
N MET A 1 -26.48 -53.17 25.11
CA MET A 1 -25.32 -52.80 25.97
C MET A 1 -24.04 -52.98 25.16
N ARG A 2 -23.32 -51.86 24.89
CA ARG A 2 -21.87 -51.71 24.61
C ARG A 2 -21.67 -50.43 23.80
N ARG A 3 -21.41 -49.32 24.52
CA ARG A 3 -20.94 -48.06 23.93
C ARG A 3 -19.48 -48.25 23.50
N ALA A 4 -19.18 -48.03 22.24
CA ALA A 4 -17.80 -47.96 21.76
C ALA A 4 -17.23 -46.57 22.11
N VAL A 5 -16.22 -46.54 22.98
CA VAL A 5 -15.39 -45.35 23.21
C VAL A 5 -14.30 -45.37 22.15
N ARG A 6 -14.34 -44.42 21.21
CA ARG A 6 -13.22 -44.14 20.32
C ARG A 6 -12.18 -43.35 21.12
N ALA A 7 -11.01 -43.95 21.33
CA ALA A 7 -9.84 -43.22 21.80
C ALA A 7 -9.38 -42.27 20.70
N MET A 8 -9.39 -40.96 20.96
CA MET A 8 -8.62 -40.01 20.15
C MET A 8 -7.15 -40.17 20.49
N ALA A 9 -6.34 -40.53 19.51
CA ALA A 9 -4.90 -40.36 19.60
C ALA A 9 -4.59 -38.86 19.51
N ALA A 10 -4.14 -38.26 20.61
CA ALA A 10 -3.58 -36.92 20.60
C ALA A 10 -2.25 -36.97 19.82
N GLY A 11 -2.23 -36.39 18.62
CA GLY A 11 -0.98 -36.15 17.90
C GLY A 11 -0.14 -35.17 18.70
N ALA A 12 1.03 -35.62 19.17
CA ALA A 12 2.01 -34.74 19.77
C ALA A 12 2.61 -33.87 18.65
N THR A 13 2.18 -32.60 18.58
CA THR A 13 2.89 -31.59 17.80
C THR A 13 4.23 -31.34 18.49
N VAL A 14 5.30 -31.89 17.92
CA VAL A 14 6.66 -31.51 18.30
C VAL A 14 6.90 -30.11 17.73
N LEU A 15 6.74 -29.09 18.56
CA LEU A 15 7.28 -27.76 18.27
C LEU A 15 8.78 -27.84 18.52
N THR A 16 9.56 -28.15 17.50
CA THR A 16 11.00 -27.92 17.55
C THR A 16 11.18 -26.40 17.46
N LEU A 17 11.40 -25.75 18.60
CA LEU A 17 11.96 -24.40 18.61
C LEU A 17 13.34 -24.54 17.96
N ALA A 18 13.45 -24.15 16.69
CA ALA A 18 14.74 -24.01 16.04
C ALA A 18 15.57 -23.07 16.93
N GLN A 19 16.70 -23.58 17.43
CA GLN A 19 17.67 -22.70 18.06
C GLN A 19 18.04 -21.62 17.04
N PRO A 20 18.08 -20.34 17.41
CA PRO A 20 18.68 -19.35 16.54
C PRO A 20 20.09 -19.84 16.19
N SER A 21 20.51 -19.65 14.93
CA SER A 21 21.90 -19.82 14.56
C SER A 21 22.76 -19.02 15.55
N ALA A 22 24.01 -19.44 15.78
CA ALA A 22 24.85 -19.01 16.90
C ALA A 22 25.27 -17.50 16.93
N GLY A 23 24.48 -16.59 16.36
CA GLY A 23 24.67 -15.14 16.39
C GLY A 23 23.36 -14.36 16.52
N ARG A 24 23.47 -13.07 16.84
CA ARG A 24 22.35 -12.12 16.91
C ARG A 24 21.70 -11.94 15.55
N THR A 25 20.40 -11.62 15.58
CA THR A 25 19.59 -11.31 14.41
C THR A 25 19.10 -9.87 14.52
N LEU A 26 19.20 -9.12 13.44
CA LEU A 26 18.70 -7.74 13.30
C LEU A 26 17.48 -7.77 12.37
N GLU A 27 16.30 -7.39 12.85
CA GLU A 27 15.07 -7.37 12.05
C GLU A 27 14.48 -5.95 11.96
N HIS A 28 14.18 -5.53 10.73
CA HIS A 28 13.41 -4.33 10.44
C HIS A 28 12.23 -4.66 9.54
N ARG A 29 11.09 -3.98 9.71
CA ARG A 29 9.93 -4.17 8.85
C ARG A 29 9.13 -2.89 8.65
N ALA A 30 8.55 -2.74 7.46
CA ALA A 30 7.62 -1.68 7.12
C ALA A 30 6.54 -2.22 6.18
N VAL A 31 5.40 -1.54 6.11
CA VAL A 31 4.39 -1.78 5.08
C VAL A 31 4.53 -0.69 4.03
N ILE A 32 4.82 -1.10 2.81
CA ILE A 32 4.99 -0.24 1.65
C ILE A 32 3.67 -0.21 0.88
N ASP A 33 3.19 0.99 0.56
CA ASP A 33 1.95 1.22 -0.20
C ASP A 33 2.18 1.03 -1.70
N ALA A 34 2.66 -0.17 -2.06
CA ALA A 34 2.78 -0.61 -3.43
C ALA A 34 2.57 -2.13 -3.56
N PRO A 35 2.12 -2.57 -4.75
CA PRO A 35 2.04 -4.00 -5.08
C PRO A 35 3.40 -4.69 -5.00
N VAL A 36 3.40 -5.97 -4.66
CA VAL A 36 4.64 -6.73 -4.45
C VAL A 36 5.55 -6.78 -5.67
N ALA A 37 4.97 -6.81 -6.88
CA ALA A 37 5.74 -6.78 -8.12
C ALA A 37 6.56 -5.48 -8.26
N ASP A 38 5.98 -4.33 -7.89
CA ASP A 38 6.66 -3.04 -7.95
C ASP A 38 7.71 -2.91 -6.85
N VAL A 39 7.40 -3.38 -5.64
CA VAL A 39 8.37 -3.41 -4.54
C VAL A 39 9.52 -4.37 -4.85
N TRP A 40 9.26 -5.53 -5.46
CA TRP A 40 10.29 -6.45 -5.92
C TRP A 40 11.22 -5.79 -6.94
N ARG A 41 10.65 -5.16 -7.97
CA ARG A 41 11.43 -4.40 -8.96
C ARG A 41 12.27 -3.31 -8.32
N ALA A 42 11.77 -2.63 -7.28
CA ALA A 42 12.52 -1.62 -6.53
C ALA A 42 13.82 -2.15 -5.87
N PHE A 43 13.98 -3.47 -5.75
CA PHE A 43 15.21 -4.12 -5.31
C PHE A 43 15.95 -4.87 -6.41
N THR A 44 15.37 -5.13 -7.57
CA THR A 44 15.99 -6.04 -8.55
C THR A 44 16.17 -5.47 -9.95
N ASP A 45 15.61 -4.30 -10.21
CA ASP A 45 15.79 -3.54 -11.44
C ASP A 45 16.72 -2.35 -11.15
N GLU A 46 17.78 -2.22 -11.95
CA GLU A 46 18.82 -1.20 -11.74
C GLU A 46 18.27 0.22 -11.79
N ALA A 47 17.35 0.51 -12.72
CA ALA A 47 16.76 1.83 -12.86
C ALA A 47 15.84 2.15 -11.68
N GLU A 48 15.08 1.16 -11.20
CA GLU A 48 14.25 1.32 -10.01
C GLU A 48 15.08 1.50 -8.75
N VAL A 49 16.13 0.71 -8.54
CA VAL A 49 17.04 0.84 -7.38
C VAL A 49 17.70 2.22 -7.36
N CYS A 50 18.17 2.70 -8.51
CA CYS A 50 18.77 4.03 -8.64
C CYS A 50 17.77 5.18 -8.46
N SER A 51 16.46 4.91 -8.52
CA SER A 51 15.44 5.94 -8.35
C SER A 51 15.25 6.37 -6.89
N TRP A 52 15.78 5.63 -5.91
CA TRP A 52 15.53 5.90 -4.48
C TRP A 52 16.68 5.54 -3.54
N MET A 53 17.49 4.54 -3.86
CA MET A 53 18.46 4.00 -2.91
C MET A 53 19.88 4.52 -3.14
N CYS A 54 20.35 4.50 -4.38
CA CYS A 54 21.73 4.86 -4.72
C CYS A 54 21.81 5.58 -6.07
N HIS A 55 23.00 6.04 -6.46
CA HIS A 55 23.16 6.73 -7.75
C HIS A 55 23.52 5.78 -8.90
N LEU A 56 24.21 4.68 -8.60
CA LEU A 56 24.63 3.69 -9.59
C LEU A 56 24.37 2.28 -9.04
N ALA A 57 23.87 1.40 -9.90
CA ALA A 57 23.65 0.00 -9.60
C ALA A 57 24.04 -0.87 -10.80
N GLU A 58 24.57 -2.07 -10.54
CA GLU A 58 24.73 -3.14 -11.52
C GLU A 58 24.32 -4.47 -10.87
N ILE A 59 23.34 -5.16 -11.45
CA ILE A 59 22.68 -6.31 -10.83
C ILE A 59 22.67 -7.51 -11.78
N ASP A 60 23.51 -8.51 -11.49
CA ASP A 60 23.49 -9.83 -12.12
C ASP A 60 22.50 -10.74 -11.37
N LEU A 61 21.20 -10.58 -11.64
CA LEU A 61 20.10 -11.26 -10.93
C LEU A 61 20.04 -12.78 -11.23
N ARG A 62 21.00 -13.51 -10.68
CA ARG A 62 21.06 -14.99 -10.65
C ARG A 62 21.72 -15.45 -9.35
N VAL A 63 21.50 -16.71 -8.97
CA VAL A 63 22.20 -17.30 -7.82
C VAL A 63 23.72 -17.24 -8.04
N GLY A 64 24.43 -16.67 -7.07
CA GLY A 64 25.87 -16.43 -7.11
C GLY A 64 26.28 -15.17 -7.89
N GLY A 65 25.34 -14.48 -8.55
CA GLY A 65 25.58 -13.20 -9.21
C GLY A 65 25.87 -12.06 -8.24
N LEU A 66 26.42 -10.96 -8.76
CA LEU A 66 26.80 -9.80 -7.96
C LEU A 66 25.72 -8.72 -8.00
N TYR A 67 25.53 -8.09 -6.86
CA TYR A 67 24.69 -6.91 -6.66
C TYR A 67 25.62 -5.78 -6.22
N ARG A 68 25.91 -4.86 -7.14
CA ARG A 68 26.89 -3.79 -6.94
C ARG A 68 26.20 -2.45 -6.90
N THR A 69 26.51 -1.64 -5.89
CA THR A 69 25.94 -0.30 -5.73
C THR A 69 27.02 0.72 -5.41
N ASN A 70 26.77 1.96 -5.83
CA ASN A 70 27.60 3.10 -5.49
C ASN A 70 26.72 4.31 -5.18
N TYR A 71 26.97 4.92 -4.02
CA TYR A 71 26.26 6.09 -3.51
C TYR A 71 26.98 7.41 -3.86
N ASN A 72 28.14 7.37 -4.48
CA ASN A 72 28.81 8.55 -5.01
C ASN A 72 28.28 8.86 -6.42
N PRO A 73 27.62 10.01 -6.66
CA PRO A 73 27.11 10.37 -7.99
C PRO A 73 28.23 10.59 -9.03
N ASN A 74 29.46 10.83 -8.59
CA ASN A 74 30.64 11.00 -9.45
C ASN A 74 31.52 9.73 -9.52
N GLY A 75 31.07 8.61 -8.92
CA GLY A 75 31.80 7.35 -8.90
C GLY A 75 31.58 6.50 -10.15
N ALA A 76 32.08 5.27 -10.10
CA ALA A 76 31.83 4.22 -11.08
C ALA A 76 31.63 2.88 -10.37
N ILE A 77 30.89 1.96 -10.98
CA ILE A 77 30.79 0.59 -10.48
C ILE A 77 32.17 -0.09 -10.60
N GLY A 78 32.67 -0.60 -9.47
CA GLY A 78 33.97 -1.25 -9.36
C GLY A 78 35.10 -0.35 -8.83
N ASP A 79 34.83 0.92 -8.55
CA ASP A 79 35.79 1.79 -7.85
C ASP A 79 35.86 1.49 -6.33
N ALA A 80 36.75 2.21 -5.62
CA ALA A 80 36.97 2.06 -4.18
C ALA A 80 35.77 2.42 -3.30
N THR A 81 34.70 3.00 -3.86
CA THR A 81 33.47 3.36 -3.14
C THR A 81 32.30 2.40 -3.41
N THR A 82 32.54 1.35 -4.20
CA THR A 82 31.52 0.37 -4.55
C THR A 82 31.27 -0.62 -3.40
N ILE A 83 30.00 -0.80 -3.04
CA ILE A 83 29.54 -1.90 -2.20
C ILE A 83 29.20 -3.08 -3.09
N THR A 84 29.72 -4.26 -2.78
CA THR A 84 29.47 -5.49 -3.55
C THR A 84 28.85 -6.55 -2.64
N ASN A 85 27.64 -6.97 -2.98
CA ASN A 85 26.98 -8.11 -2.39
C ASN A 85 26.92 -9.27 -3.40
N GLN A 86 26.87 -10.50 -2.91
CA GLN A 86 26.56 -11.69 -3.68
C GLN A 86 25.12 -12.13 -3.39
N ILE A 87 24.39 -12.47 -4.45
CA ILE A 87 23.04 -13.03 -4.36
C ILE A 87 23.15 -14.50 -3.98
N LEU A 88 22.67 -14.85 -2.78
CA LEU A 88 22.71 -16.21 -2.27
C LEU A 88 21.54 -17.05 -2.78
N ALA A 89 20.36 -16.45 -2.82
CA ALA A 89 19.11 -17.05 -3.28
C ALA A 89 18.08 -15.96 -3.54
N PHE A 90 17.09 -16.27 -4.37
CA PHE A 90 15.86 -15.49 -4.45
C PHE A 90 14.69 -16.34 -4.89
N GLU A 91 13.51 -15.92 -4.47
CA GLU A 91 12.24 -16.36 -5.01
C GLU A 91 11.51 -15.06 -5.43
N PRO A 92 11.23 -14.85 -6.74
CA PRO A 92 10.61 -13.62 -7.21
C PRO A 92 9.37 -13.25 -6.40
N GLU A 93 9.24 -11.96 -6.06
CA GLU A 93 8.12 -11.41 -5.30
C GLU A 93 7.93 -12.01 -3.89
N ARG A 94 8.94 -12.73 -3.36
CA ARG A 94 8.85 -13.38 -2.04
C ARG A 94 10.08 -13.17 -1.18
N MET A 95 11.28 -13.37 -1.72
CA MET A 95 12.52 -13.13 -0.97
C MET A 95 13.75 -12.86 -1.84
N LEU A 96 14.68 -12.07 -1.30
CA LEU A 96 16.03 -11.86 -1.85
C LEU A 96 17.06 -12.01 -0.71
N ALA A 97 18.02 -12.91 -0.87
CA ALA A 97 19.07 -13.15 0.10
C ALA A 97 20.43 -12.65 -0.43
N LEU A 98 21.09 -11.82 0.36
CA LEU A 98 22.34 -11.14 0.00
C LEU A 98 23.39 -11.38 1.09
N ARG A 99 24.66 -11.46 0.69
CA ARG A 99 25.80 -11.39 1.60
C ARG A 99 26.83 -10.42 1.05
N ASN A 100 27.47 -9.66 1.91
CA ASN A 100 28.56 -8.79 1.50
C ASN A 100 29.81 -9.58 1.09
N VAL A 101 30.43 -9.16 -0.01
CA VAL A 101 31.71 -9.70 -0.51
C VAL A 101 32.70 -8.58 -0.90
N GLY A 102 32.37 -7.33 -0.60
CA GLY A 102 33.20 -6.16 -0.86
C GLY A 102 32.56 -4.89 -0.29
N VAL A 103 33.38 -4.08 0.37
CA VAL A 103 32.98 -2.82 1.02
C VAL A 103 33.80 -1.65 0.46
N PRO A 104 33.35 -0.40 0.67
CA PRO A 104 34.16 0.78 0.38
C PRO A 104 35.48 0.79 1.14
N GLU A 105 36.52 1.36 0.53
CA GLU A 105 37.83 1.53 1.15
C GLU A 105 37.71 2.31 2.47
N GLY A 106 38.31 1.77 3.53
CA GLY A 106 38.28 2.36 4.86
C GLY A 106 37.07 1.98 5.72
N PHE A 107 36.17 1.10 5.25
CA PHE A 107 35.10 0.57 6.10
C PHE A 107 35.68 -0.26 7.26
N PRO A 108 35.44 0.12 8.53
CA PRO A 108 36.20 -0.39 9.67
C PRO A 108 35.91 -1.87 10.02
N TRP A 109 34.74 -2.40 9.63
CA TRP A 109 34.25 -3.71 10.06
C TRP A 109 34.10 -4.74 8.93
N GLU A 110 34.91 -4.64 7.88
CA GLU A 110 34.81 -5.51 6.68
C GLU A 110 34.79 -7.00 7.04
N ALA A 111 35.76 -7.45 7.85
CA ALA A 111 35.93 -8.87 8.17
C ALA A 111 34.73 -9.46 8.93
N ASP A 112 34.06 -8.64 9.74
CA ASP A 112 32.86 -9.07 10.47
C ASP A 112 31.61 -8.97 9.59
N PHE A 113 31.48 -7.92 8.77
CA PHE A 113 30.38 -7.79 7.82
C PHE A 113 30.33 -8.95 6.81
N GLN A 114 31.48 -9.41 6.33
CA GLN A 114 31.55 -10.56 5.40
C GLN A 114 31.11 -11.90 6.02
N LYS A 115 30.93 -11.98 7.35
CA LYS A 115 30.36 -13.15 8.06
C LYS A 115 28.84 -13.07 8.21
N THR A 116 28.24 -11.91 7.93
CA THR A 116 26.79 -11.74 7.99
C THR A 116 26.13 -11.95 6.63
N TRP A 117 24.81 -12.13 6.65
CA TRP A 117 23.98 -12.11 5.46
C TRP A 117 22.61 -11.55 5.81
N SER A 118 21.90 -11.03 4.81
CA SER A 118 20.54 -10.53 4.96
C SER A 118 19.57 -11.28 4.07
N VAL A 119 18.32 -11.39 4.53
CA VAL A 119 17.19 -11.84 3.73
C VAL A 119 16.11 -10.77 3.79
N ILE A 120 15.74 -10.27 2.61
CA ILE A 120 14.66 -9.32 2.42
C ILE A 120 13.44 -10.14 2.00
N TYR A 121 12.37 -10.09 2.79
CA TYR A 121 11.11 -10.75 2.52
C TYR A 121 10.08 -9.75 2.00
N PHE A 122 9.27 -10.21 1.06
CA PHE A 122 8.17 -9.46 0.46
C PHE A 122 6.87 -10.24 0.69
N GLU A 123 5.97 -9.69 1.50
CA GLU A 123 4.70 -10.31 1.84
C GLU A 123 3.54 -9.41 1.39
N PRO A 124 2.76 -9.79 0.37
CA PRO A 124 1.54 -9.05 0.02
C PRO A 124 0.56 -9.09 1.19
N VAL A 125 0.20 -7.92 1.72
CA VAL A 125 -0.82 -7.80 2.79
C VAL A 125 -2.13 -7.21 2.27
N ALA A 126 -2.11 -6.63 1.07
CA ALA A 126 -3.26 -6.21 0.26
C ALA A 126 -2.84 -6.12 -1.23
N PRO A 127 -3.77 -5.97 -2.20
CA PRO A 127 -3.43 -5.85 -3.62
C PRO A 127 -2.46 -4.71 -3.99
N ASP A 128 -2.44 -3.67 -3.16
CA ASP A 128 -1.66 -2.43 -3.26
C ASP A 128 -0.69 -2.25 -2.08
N ARG A 129 -0.44 -3.28 -1.25
CA ARG A 129 0.44 -3.20 -0.08
C ARG A 129 1.32 -4.42 0.12
N THR A 130 2.58 -4.15 0.43
CA THR A 130 3.58 -5.18 0.67
C THR A 130 4.28 -4.92 1.99
N ARG A 131 4.28 -5.89 2.90
CA ARG A 131 5.18 -5.87 4.05
C ARG A 131 6.56 -6.29 3.59
N VAL A 132 7.52 -5.38 3.76
CA VAL A 132 8.95 -5.65 3.56
C VAL A 132 9.58 -5.92 4.92
N ARG A 133 10.35 -7.00 5.01
CA ARG A 133 11.07 -7.36 6.24
C ARG A 133 12.51 -7.70 5.90
N ILE A 134 13.45 -6.95 6.48
CA ILE A 134 14.89 -7.15 6.31
C ILE A 134 15.39 -7.86 7.56
N VAL A 135 15.98 -9.04 7.38
CA VAL A 135 16.56 -9.84 8.47
C VAL A 135 18.04 -10.05 8.22
N GLY A 136 18.88 -9.37 8.99
CA GLY A 136 20.31 -9.60 9.04
C GLY A 136 20.66 -10.69 10.07
N MET A 137 21.51 -11.63 9.70
CA MET A 137 21.93 -12.77 10.54
C MET A 137 23.46 -12.91 10.52
N GLY A 138 23.99 -13.60 11.54
CA GLY A 138 25.42 -13.86 11.66
C GLY A 138 26.19 -12.81 12.47
N TYR A 139 25.49 -11.91 13.17
CA TYR A 139 26.12 -10.92 14.04
C TYR A 139 26.70 -11.59 15.30
N GLY A 140 27.97 -11.36 15.61
CA GLY A 140 28.58 -11.71 16.89
C GLY A 140 28.15 -10.75 18.02
N GLU A 141 28.86 -10.79 19.15
CA GLU A 141 28.59 -9.97 20.34
C GLU A 141 29.84 -9.15 20.73
N GLY A 142 29.64 -7.92 21.24
CA GLY A 142 30.69 -7.11 21.84
C GLY A 142 31.57 -6.34 20.84
N GLY A 143 32.03 -5.15 21.26
CA GLY A 143 33.05 -4.38 20.53
C GLY A 143 32.60 -4.01 19.11
N ASP A 144 33.40 -4.36 18.11
CA ASP A 144 33.12 -4.10 16.69
C ASP A 144 31.77 -4.69 16.23
N TRP A 145 31.32 -5.79 16.84
CA TRP A 145 30.01 -6.36 16.51
C TRP A 145 28.84 -5.48 16.93
N ASP A 146 28.96 -4.78 18.05
CA ASP A 146 27.90 -3.87 18.52
C ASP A 146 27.83 -2.65 17.61
N ALA A 147 28.98 -2.07 17.26
CA ALA A 147 29.05 -0.94 16.33
C ALA A 147 28.53 -1.31 14.93
N LEU A 148 28.88 -2.50 14.42
CA LEU A 148 28.36 -3.00 13.15
C LEU A 148 26.85 -3.23 13.19
N TYR A 149 26.34 -3.75 14.31
CA TYR A 149 24.91 -3.99 14.51
C TYR A 149 24.13 -2.66 14.51
N GLU A 150 24.59 -1.67 15.27
CA GLU A 150 24.00 -0.32 15.33
C GLU A 150 24.05 0.37 13.96
N PHE A 151 25.18 0.27 13.24
CA PHE A 151 25.31 0.82 11.88
C PHE A 151 24.25 0.26 10.92
N PHE A 152 24.01 -1.06 10.95
CA PHE A 152 22.97 -1.67 10.12
C PHE A 152 21.55 -1.47 10.64
N GLU A 153 21.37 -1.21 11.94
CA GLU A 153 20.08 -0.82 12.49
C GLU A 153 19.65 0.52 11.86
N GLU A 154 20.51 1.53 11.91
CA GLU A 154 20.26 2.82 11.26
C GLU A 154 20.11 2.68 9.74
N GLY A 155 20.99 1.91 9.09
CA GLY A 155 20.95 1.69 7.65
C GLY A 155 19.65 1.03 7.17
N ASN A 156 19.19 -0.03 7.86
CA ASN A 156 17.96 -0.72 7.51
C ASN A 156 16.71 0.16 7.73
N ALA A 157 16.70 0.94 8.82
CA ALA A 157 15.64 1.91 9.07
C ALA A 157 15.57 2.96 7.95
N TRP A 158 16.73 3.49 7.53
CA TRP A 158 16.82 4.42 6.39
C TRP A 158 16.34 3.77 5.09
N THR A 159 16.76 2.54 4.79
CA THR A 159 16.32 1.80 3.60
C THR A 159 14.79 1.70 3.53
N LEU A 160 14.14 1.28 4.62
CA LEU A 160 12.68 1.15 4.62
C LEU A 160 11.97 2.51 4.52
N ASN A 161 12.56 3.56 5.10
CA ASN A 161 12.02 4.91 5.01
C ASN A 161 12.08 5.48 3.58
N GLU A 162 13.22 5.38 2.91
CA GLU A 162 13.35 5.86 1.52
C GLU A 162 12.52 5.05 0.53
N LEU A 163 12.42 3.73 0.75
CA LEU A 163 11.52 2.88 -0.02
C LEU A 163 10.06 3.33 0.15
N SER A 164 9.65 3.68 1.37
CA SER A 164 8.31 4.20 1.66
C SER A 164 8.05 5.50 0.88
N LYS A 165 9.01 6.44 0.91
CA LYS A 165 8.94 7.72 0.18
C LYS A 165 8.85 7.53 -1.34
N LYS A 166 9.59 6.57 -1.91
CA LYS A 166 9.50 6.22 -3.35
C LYS A 166 8.06 5.93 -3.77
N PHE A 167 7.30 5.25 -2.92
CA PHE A 167 5.91 4.90 -3.17
C PHE A 167 4.91 5.92 -2.58
N GLY A 168 5.39 7.13 -2.31
CA GLY A 168 4.57 8.28 -1.98
C GLY A 168 4.18 8.39 -0.50
N ALA A 169 4.82 7.65 0.41
CA ALA A 169 4.64 7.90 1.83
C ALA A 169 5.34 9.22 2.23
N ASP A 170 4.62 10.34 2.10
CA ASP A 170 4.89 11.52 2.91
C ASP A 170 4.46 11.25 4.36
N ASP A 171 5.06 11.98 5.31
CA ASP A 171 4.75 11.93 6.76
C ASP A 171 3.26 11.69 6.96
N ALA A 172 2.90 10.50 7.49
CA ALA A 172 1.55 9.99 7.43
C ALA A 172 0.56 11.07 7.92
N PRO A 173 -0.33 11.59 7.04
CA PRO A 173 -1.25 12.63 7.43
C PRO A 173 -2.16 12.12 8.53
N ASP A 174 -2.33 12.95 9.57
CA ASP A 174 -3.13 12.64 10.76
C ASP A 174 -4.48 12.04 10.37
N ALA A 175 -4.71 10.77 10.75
CA ALA A 175 -5.96 10.08 10.46
C ALA A 175 -7.19 10.86 10.96
N SER A 176 -7.03 11.59 12.06
CA SER A 176 -8.07 12.42 12.65
C SER A 176 -8.54 13.51 11.69
N ALA A 177 -7.64 14.13 10.92
CA ALA A 177 -7.98 15.24 10.04
C ALA A 177 -8.89 14.79 8.88
N ALA A 178 -8.51 13.72 8.18
CA ALA A 178 -9.29 13.21 7.05
C ALA A 178 -10.63 12.58 7.49
N LEU A 179 -10.62 11.76 8.54
CA LEU A 179 -11.86 11.18 9.09
C LEU A 179 -12.77 12.26 9.70
N GLY A 180 -12.19 13.30 10.30
CA GLY A 180 -12.91 14.47 10.80
C GLY A 180 -13.64 15.20 9.69
N ALA A 181 -12.95 15.52 8.59
CA ALA A 181 -13.55 16.16 7.42
C ALA A 181 -14.64 15.29 6.77
N LEU A 182 -14.36 14.01 6.52
CA LEU A 182 -15.34 13.08 5.95
C LEU A 182 -16.52 12.80 6.89
N GLY A 183 -16.35 12.99 8.20
CA GLY A 183 -17.42 12.90 9.19
C GLY A 183 -18.56 13.88 8.93
N ALA A 184 -18.30 15.00 8.24
CA ALA A 184 -19.34 15.93 7.81
C ALA A 184 -20.34 15.31 6.82
N LEU A 185 -19.98 14.21 6.15
CA LEU A 185 -20.87 13.49 5.24
C LEU A 185 -21.95 12.69 5.96
N VAL A 186 -21.79 12.44 7.26
CA VAL A 186 -22.76 11.66 8.04
C VAL A 186 -24.05 12.45 8.24
N GLY A 187 -25.18 11.77 8.02
CA GLY A 187 -26.52 12.35 8.17
C GLY A 187 -27.09 12.86 6.85
N GLY A 188 -28.27 12.36 6.49
CA GLY A 188 -28.90 12.63 5.19
C GLY A 188 -28.30 11.80 4.04
N GLU A 189 -28.64 12.20 2.83
CA GLU A 189 -28.22 11.57 1.59
C GLU A 189 -27.61 12.62 0.65
N TRP A 190 -26.56 12.25 -0.07
CA TRP A 190 -25.84 13.13 -0.98
C TRP A 190 -26.19 12.78 -2.41
N ILE A 191 -26.70 13.74 -3.17
CA ILE A 191 -27.18 13.52 -4.53
C ILE A 191 -26.54 14.45 -5.55
N HIS A 192 -26.43 13.96 -6.78
CA HIS A 192 -26.07 14.73 -7.97
C HIS A 192 -26.97 14.33 -9.14
N GLU A 193 -27.39 15.28 -9.97
CA GLU A 193 -28.09 15.04 -11.24
C GLU A 193 -27.59 16.01 -12.31
N SER A 194 -27.20 15.49 -13.45
CA SER A 194 -26.79 16.28 -14.62
C SER A 194 -27.25 15.62 -15.92
N GLN A 195 -27.27 16.40 -17.00
CA GLN A 195 -27.46 15.87 -18.35
C GLN A 195 -26.11 15.40 -18.90
N THR A 196 -26.10 14.24 -19.55
CA THR A 196 -24.93 13.73 -20.24
C THR A 196 -24.82 14.38 -21.63
N PRO A 197 -23.62 14.40 -22.26
CA PRO A 197 -23.42 15.05 -23.57
C PRO A 197 -24.32 14.52 -24.70
N ASP A 198 -24.78 13.27 -24.59
CA ASP A 198 -25.71 12.62 -25.52
C ASP A 198 -27.20 12.90 -25.22
N GLY A 199 -27.50 13.81 -24.27
CA GLY A 199 -28.86 14.18 -23.87
C GLY A 199 -29.51 13.22 -22.87
N GLY A 200 -28.76 12.24 -22.36
CA GLY A 200 -29.17 11.38 -21.26
C GLY A 200 -29.12 12.09 -19.90
N VAL A 201 -29.31 11.32 -18.84
CA VAL A 201 -29.23 11.79 -17.45
C VAL A 201 -28.21 10.94 -16.70
N PHE A 202 -27.41 11.60 -15.86
CA PHE A 202 -26.53 10.96 -14.89
C PHE A 202 -26.97 11.33 -13.48
N ARG A 203 -27.10 10.33 -12.61
CA ARG A 203 -27.48 10.48 -11.21
C ARG A 203 -26.48 9.77 -10.32
N VAL A 204 -26.20 10.40 -9.18
CA VAL A 204 -25.46 9.76 -8.09
C VAL A 204 -26.24 9.93 -6.80
N ARG A 205 -26.18 8.92 -5.94
CA ARG A 205 -26.69 8.96 -4.58
C ARG A 205 -25.68 8.28 -3.67
N ASN A 206 -25.29 8.94 -2.59
CA ASN A 206 -24.41 8.38 -1.56
C ASN A 206 -25.04 8.54 -0.17
N ILE A 207 -24.91 7.52 0.67
CA ILE A 207 -25.25 7.58 2.09
C ILE A 207 -24.00 7.22 2.87
N VAL A 208 -23.65 8.04 3.87
CA VAL A 208 -22.49 7.82 4.74
C VAL A 208 -22.96 7.70 6.19
N GLU A 209 -22.52 6.64 6.85
CA GLU A 209 -22.86 6.31 8.23
C GLU A 209 -21.59 6.05 9.03
N ARG A 210 -21.66 6.18 10.36
CA ARG A 210 -20.57 5.77 11.25
C ARG A 210 -20.51 4.25 11.33
N GLY A 211 -19.30 3.70 11.34
CA GLY A 211 -19.07 2.30 11.65
C GLY A 211 -19.27 1.99 13.13
N ALA A 212 -19.16 0.71 13.48
CA ALA A 212 -19.45 0.20 14.83
C ALA A 212 -18.51 0.73 15.92
N ASP A 213 -17.32 1.20 15.55
CA ASP A 213 -16.35 1.85 16.43
C ASP A 213 -16.66 3.33 16.71
N GLY A 214 -17.66 3.91 16.02
CA GLY A 214 -18.00 5.32 16.12
C GLY A 214 -17.00 6.28 15.45
N VAL A 215 -15.93 5.76 14.83
CA VAL A 215 -14.86 6.53 14.21
C VAL A 215 -14.82 6.30 12.71
N SER A 216 -14.77 5.03 12.29
CA SER A 216 -14.82 4.65 10.88
C SER A 216 -16.11 5.11 10.19
N LEU A 217 -16.07 5.16 8.86
CA LEU A 217 -17.21 5.54 8.03
C LEU A 217 -17.54 4.41 7.05
N ILE A 218 -18.82 4.15 6.86
CA ILE A 218 -19.36 3.24 5.85
C ILE A 218 -20.16 4.07 4.85
N ALA A 219 -19.76 4.04 3.59
CA ALA A 219 -20.47 4.68 2.51
C ALA A 219 -21.14 3.65 1.59
N ARG A 220 -22.35 3.97 1.14
CA ARG A 220 -23.09 3.21 0.11
C ARG A 220 -23.38 4.13 -1.06
N GLY A 221 -23.01 3.72 -2.26
CA GLY A 221 -23.17 4.49 -3.48
C GLY A 221 -24.10 3.82 -4.48
N TRP A 222 -24.88 4.62 -5.17
CA TRP A 222 -25.69 4.22 -6.32
C TRP A 222 -25.43 5.18 -7.48
N LEU A 223 -25.28 4.61 -8.67
CA LEU A 223 -25.27 5.36 -9.93
C LEU A 223 -26.58 5.13 -10.66
N GLY A 224 -27.04 6.11 -11.42
CA GLY A 224 -28.24 5.96 -12.21
C GLY A 224 -28.24 6.75 -13.49
N HIS A 225 -29.09 6.27 -14.40
CA HIS A 225 -29.37 6.91 -15.68
C HIS A 225 -30.87 7.15 -15.81
N GLY A 226 -31.35 7.53 -17.01
CA GLY A 226 -32.78 7.75 -17.28
C GLY A 226 -33.69 6.56 -16.89
N GLU A 227 -33.07 5.41 -16.74
CA GLU A 227 -33.67 4.11 -16.61
C GLU A 227 -33.82 3.63 -15.13
N GLY A 228 -33.20 4.33 -14.18
CA GLY A 228 -33.23 4.01 -12.74
C GLY A 228 -31.82 4.06 -12.11
N MET A 229 -31.71 3.59 -10.87
CA MET A 229 -30.45 3.49 -10.13
C MET A 229 -29.97 2.04 -10.03
N THR A 230 -28.68 1.84 -9.89
CA THR A 230 -28.03 0.54 -9.63
C THR A 230 -27.07 0.72 -8.45
N ASP A 231 -26.96 -0.31 -7.61
CA ASP A 231 -25.92 -0.35 -6.57
C ASP A 231 -24.56 -0.21 -7.28
N HIS A 232 -23.70 0.69 -6.80
CA HIS A 232 -22.41 0.97 -7.43
C HIS A 232 -21.24 0.59 -6.53
N GLY A 233 -21.40 0.69 -5.21
CA GLY A 233 -20.33 0.23 -4.35
C GLY A 233 -20.54 0.50 -2.88
N ARG A 234 -19.70 -0.18 -2.10
CA ARG A 234 -19.62 -0.04 -0.66
C ARG A 234 -18.22 0.30 -0.26
N THR A 235 -18.06 1.37 0.50
CA THR A 235 -16.76 1.86 0.96
C THR A 235 -16.71 1.80 2.49
N MET A 236 -15.61 1.29 3.03
CA MET A 236 -15.23 1.47 4.43
C MET A 236 -14.02 2.40 4.47
N ILE A 237 -14.07 3.44 5.30
CA ILE A 237 -12.98 4.40 5.54
C ILE A 237 -12.60 4.30 7.01
N TYR A 238 -11.32 4.12 7.31
CA TYR A 238 -10.85 3.79 8.65
C TYR A 238 -9.44 4.33 8.92
N ALA A 239 -9.12 4.51 10.20
CA ALA A 239 -7.76 4.77 10.64
C ALA A 239 -6.95 3.46 10.53
N ASP A 240 -5.92 3.44 9.70
CA ASP A 240 -5.09 2.25 9.48
C ASP A 240 -4.09 2.08 10.64
N PRO A 241 -4.20 1.02 11.46
CA PRO A 241 -3.28 0.81 12.57
C PRO A 241 -1.84 0.52 12.12
N LEU A 242 -1.63 0.19 10.83
CA LEU A 242 -0.30 -0.10 10.30
C LEU A 242 0.47 1.15 9.88
N SER A 243 -0.22 2.14 9.31
CA SER A 243 0.42 3.39 8.84
C SER A 243 0.15 4.60 9.74
N GLY A 244 -0.85 4.54 10.62
CA GLY A 244 -1.30 5.68 11.43
C GLY A 244 -2.14 6.71 10.65
N GLY A 245 -2.28 6.56 9.32
CA GLY A 245 -3.08 7.45 8.47
C GLY A 245 -4.51 6.94 8.23
N THR A 246 -5.27 7.62 7.36
CA THR A 246 -6.59 7.15 6.92
C THR A 246 -6.49 6.33 5.64
N ARG A 247 -7.26 5.24 5.56
CA ARG A 247 -7.40 4.42 4.36
C ARG A 247 -8.85 4.14 4.05
N PHE A 248 -9.07 3.65 2.83
CA PHE A 248 -10.37 3.10 2.45
C PHE A 248 -10.23 1.75 1.75
N LEU A 249 -11.33 1.01 1.76
CA LEU A 249 -11.58 -0.17 0.95
C LEU A 249 -12.96 -0.03 0.32
N ASN A 250 -13.06 -0.16 -1.00
CA ASN A 250 -14.28 -0.16 -1.76
C ASN A 250 -14.41 -1.45 -2.56
N VAL A 251 -15.64 -1.97 -2.66
CA VAL A 251 -16.01 -3.00 -3.63
C VAL A 251 -17.17 -2.47 -4.46
N ASN A 252 -17.00 -2.46 -5.78
CA ASN A 252 -18.01 -1.99 -6.71
C ASN A 252 -18.94 -3.11 -7.22
N GLU A 253 -19.93 -2.76 -8.02
CA GLU A 253 -20.94 -3.69 -8.53
C GLU A 253 -20.41 -4.76 -9.48
N LEU A 254 -19.22 -4.54 -10.06
CA LEU A 254 -18.52 -5.49 -10.91
C LEU A 254 -17.56 -6.40 -10.12
N GLY A 255 -17.49 -6.21 -8.79
CA GLY A 255 -16.58 -6.92 -7.91
C GLY A 255 -15.14 -6.44 -7.99
N ALA A 256 -14.86 -5.31 -8.65
CA ALA A 256 -13.55 -4.69 -8.57
C ALA A 256 -13.34 -4.13 -7.15
N VAL A 257 -12.11 -4.21 -6.69
CA VAL A 257 -11.70 -3.73 -5.37
C VAL A 257 -10.87 -2.48 -5.56
N ALA A 258 -11.25 -1.39 -4.90
CA ALA A 258 -10.44 -0.20 -4.82
C ALA A 258 -9.97 0.06 -3.40
N SER A 259 -8.71 0.46 -3.25
CA SER A 259 -8.15 0.83 -1.96
C SER A 259 -7.05 1.87 -2.11
N GLY A 260 -6.73 2.49 -0.98
CA GLY A 260 -5.60 3.39 -0.90
C GLY A 260 -5.70 4.31 0.31
N ARG A 261 -4.89 5.37 0.26
CA ARG A 261 -4.82 6.39 1.32
C ARG A 261 -5.86 7.46 1.11
N VAL A 262 -6.24 8.08 2.22
CA VAL A 262 -7.10 9.26 2.27
C VAL A 262 -6.42 10.30 3.16
N TRP A 263 -6.35 11.55 2.72
CA TRP A 263 -5.73 12.63 3.48
C TRP A 263 -6.40 13.96 3.24
N LEU A 264 -6.14 14.94 4.11
CA LEU A 264 -6.65 16.30 3.98
C LEU A 264 -5.55 17.22 3.45
N GLU A 265 -5.81 17.88 2.33
CA GLU A 265 -4.97 18.93 1.74
C GLU A 265 -5.63 20.30 1.89
N GLY A 266 -4.84 21.32 2.23
CA GLY A 266 -5.29 22.70 2.30
C GLY A 266 -6.43 22.98 3.30
N GLY A 267 -6.70 22.05 4.22
CA GLY A 267 -7.75 22.16 5.25
C GLY A 267 -9.18 21.94 4.76
N SER A 268 -9.43 21.80 3.46
CA SER A 268 -10.78 21.69 2.89
C SER A 268 -10.93 20.66 1.78
N THR A 269 -9.83 20.08 1.29
CA THR A 269 -9.87 19.09 0.20
C THR A 269 -9.45 17.73 0.75
N VAL A 270 -10.38 16.78 0.80
CA VAL A 270 -10.05 15.40 1.12
C VAL A 270 -9.65 14.69 -0.17
N VAL A 271 -8.42 14.21 -0.20
CA VAL A 271 -7.83 13.53 -1.36
C VAL A 271 -7.76 12.04 -1.11
N TRP A 272 -8.02 11.26 -2.15
CA TRP A 272 -7.94 9.81 -2.13
C TRP A 272 -7.04 9.34 -3.26
N ASP A 273 -6.10 8.47 -2.94
CA ASP A 273 -5.38 7.68 -3.94
C ASP A 273 -6.19 6.42 -4.20
N TRP A 274 -6.93 6.40 -5.31
CA TRP A 274 -7.89 5.36 -5.62
C TRP A 274 -7.28 4.35 -6.60
N ASN A 275 -6.76 3.27 -6.04
CA ASN A 275 -6.15 2.19 -6.81
C ASN A 275 -7.15 1.04 -6.94
N GLU A 276 -7.67 0.82 -8.15
CA GLU A 276 -8.64 -0.21 -8.45
C GLU A 276 -7.97 -1.44 -9.09
N VAL A 277 -8.43 -2.61 -8.69
CA VAL A 277 -8.09 -3.91 -9.28
C VAL A 277 -9.36 -4.65 -9.66
N THR A 278 -9.52 -4.99 -10.94
CA THR A 278 -10.68 -5.76 -11.42
C THR A 278 -10.60 -7.23 -11.02
N THR A 279 -11.70 -7.97 -11.18
CA THR A 279 -11.72 -9.43 -10.97
C THR A 279 -10.79 -10.22 -11.90
N ARG A 280 -10.28 -9.57 -12.97
CA ARG A 280 -9.29 -10.12 -13.90
C ARG A 280 -7.86 -9.67 -13.59
N GLY A 281 -7.66 -8.87 -12.55
CA GLY A 281 -6.35 -8.33 -12.16
C GLY A 281 -5.91 -7.11 -12.95
N GLU A 282 -6.78 -6.50 -13.76
CA GLU A 282 -6.49 -5.24 -14.45
C GLU A 282 -6.44 -4.12 -13.41
N ARG A 283 -5.48 -3.19 -13.55
CA ARG A 283 -5.21 -2.13 -12.58
C ARG A 283 -5.55 -0.77 -13.17
N ALA A 284 -6.12 0.11 -12.36
CA ALA A 284 -6.32 1.52 -12.71
C ALA A 284 -6.06 2.42 -11.50
N ARG A 285 -5.36 3.53 -11.71
CA ARG A 285 -5.05 4.50 -10.65
C ARG A 285 -5.80 5.79 -10.89
N HIS A 286 -6.36 6.34 -9.83
CA HIS A 286 -7.06 7.61 -9.89
C HIS A 286 -6.74 8.46 -8.67
N ARG A 287 -6.76 9.78 -8.86
CA ARG A 287 -6.83 10.76 -7.77
C ARG A 287 -8.28 11.21 -7.65
N VAL A 288 -8.85 11.09 -6.45
CA VAL A 288 -10.13 11.68 -6.09
C VAL A 288 -9.90 12.90 -5.22
N GLU A 289 -10.57 14.00 -5.52
CA GLU A 289 -10.55 15.21 -4.71
C GLU A 289 -11.98 15.59 -4.31
N MET A 290 -12.23 15.61 -3.01
CA MET A 290 -13.49 16.04 -2.41
C MET A 290 -13.29 17.41 -1.78
N VAL A 291 -13.82 18.45 -2.41
CA VAL A 291 -13.66 19.85 -1.99
C VAL A 291 -14.86 20.26 -1.15
N PHE A 292 -14.64 20.50 0.13
CA PHE A 292 -15.64 21.01 1.06
C PHE A 292 -15.59 22.54 1.10
N ASP A 293 -16.76 23.17 1.02
CA ASP A 293 -16.89 24.62 1.16
C ASP A 293 -17.48 24.95 2.55
N PRO A 294 -16.73 25.59 3.46
CA PRO A 294 -17.25 26.00 4.76
C PRO A 294 -18.47 26.92 4.69
N ALA A 295 -18.67 27.66 3.59
CA ALA A 295 -19.85 28.48 3.36
C ALA A 295 -21.06 27.68 2.87
N ARG A 296 -20.88 26.42 2.45
CA ARG A 296 -21.93 25.53 1.93
C ARG A 296 -21.82 24.13 2.59
N PRO A 297 -22.21 23.96 3.86
CA PRO A 297 -22.03 22.71 4.61
C PRO A 297 -22.84 21.52 4.06
N ASP A 298 -23.85 21.79 3.23
CA ASP A 298 -24.68 20.80 2.54
C ASP A 298 -24.26 20.60 1.09
N TRP A 299 -23.01 20.98 0.75
CA TRP A 299 -22.44 20.79 -0.58
C TRP A 299 -20.98 20.33 -0.51
N TYR A 300 -20.57 19.50 -1.47
CA TYR A 300 -19.16 19.30 -1.78
C TYR A 300 -18.92 19.10 -3.27
N GLY A 301 -17.75 19.50 -3.74
CA GLY A 301 -17.26 19.20 -5.09
C GLY A 301 -16.52 17.87 -5.11
N PHE A 302 -16.64 17.13 -6.20
CA PHE A 302 -15.99 15.84 -6.42
C PHE A 302 -15.29 15.84 -7.77
N ARG A 303 -13.99 15.59 -7.77
CA ARG A 303 -13.20 15.40 -8.98
C ARG A 303 -12.55 14.03 -8.99
N LEU A 304 -12.61 13.36 -10.13
CA LEU A 304 -11.91 12.10 -10.39
C LEU A 304 -10.97 12.31 -11.57
N THR A 305 -9.70 12.00 -11.38
CA THR A 305 -8.67 12.08 -12.41
C THR A 305 -7.99 10.72 -12.55
N GLN A 306 -7.97 10.15 -13.74
CA GLN A 306 -7.21 8.92 -14.02
C GLN A 306 -5.73 9.25 -14.18
N LEU A 307 -4.87 8.45 -13.56
CA LEU A 307 -3.42 8.58 -13.61
C LEU A 307 -2.87 7.44 -14.49
N GLY A 308 -2.29 7.79 -15.63
CA GLY A 308 -1.62 6.85 -16.53
C GLY A 308 -0.21 6.53 -16.06
N ASP A 309 0.29 5.36 -16.46
CA ASP A 309 1.66 4.92 -16.16
C ASP A 309 2.73 5.80 -16.83
N ASP A 310 2.35 6.54 -17.88
CA ASP A 310 3.15 7.56 -18.57
C ASP A 310 3.20 8.90 -17.82
N GLY A 311 2.59 8.99 -16.64
CA GLY A 311 2.47 10.21 -15.84
C GLY A 311 1.35 11.14 -16.33
N ARG A 312 0.56 10.76 -17.34
CA ARG A 312 -0.55 11.59 -17.82
C ARG A 312 -1.70 11.56 -16.81
N ALA A 313 -2.23 12.75 -16.51
CA ALA A 313 -3.44 12.91 -15.72
C ALA A 313 -4.63 13.25 -16.64
N THR A 314 -5.68 12.44 -16.61
CA THR A 314 -6.89 12.61 -17.44
C THR A 314 -8.11 12.86 -16.56
N PRO A 315 -8.71 14.07 -16.57
CA PRO A 315 -9.95 14.34 -15.85
C PRO A 315 -11.10 13.45 -16.35
N MET A 316 -11.79 12.80 -15.42
CA MET A 316 -12.87 11.86 -15.71
C MET A 316 -14.23 12.40 -15.26
N VAL A 317 -14.30 12.96 -14.05
CA VAL A 317 -15.53 13.48 -13.45
C VAL A 317 -15.21 14.78 -12.73
N ASP A 318 -16.08 15.78 -12.87
CA ASP A 318 -16.10 17.00 -12.06
C ASP A 318 -17.56 17.40 -11.81
N ILE A 319 -18.06 17.11 -10.60
CA ILE A 319 -19.46 17.28 -10.22
C ILE A 319 -19.59 17.81 -8.79
N GLY A 320 -20.74 18.41 -8.47
CA GLY A 320 -21.09 18.83 -7.11
C GLY A 320 -22.24 18.00 -6.54
N TYR A 321 -22.15 17.66 -5.26
CA TYR A 321 -23.19 16.95 -4.53
C TYR A 321 -23.92 17.90 -3.59
N GLU A 322 -25.24 17.75 -3.48
CA GLU A 322 -26.06 18.45 -2.49
C GLU A 322 -26.59 17.44 -1.46
N ARG A 323 -26.65 17.84 -0.19
CA ARG A 323 -27.28 17.04 0.87
C ARG A 323 -28.79 17.23 0.84
N VAL A 324 -29.52 16.13 1.04
CA VAL A 324 -30.97 16.10 1.27
C VAL A 324 -31.30 15.17 2.43
N ASP A 325 -32.35 15.45 3.18
CA ASP A 325 -32.78 14.56 4.28
C ASP A 325 -33.20 13.17 3.77
N GLU A 326 -33.89 13.15 2.63
CA GLU A 326 -34.31 11.94 1.93
C GLU A 326 -34.23 12.16 0.42
N ALA A 327 -33.60 11.26 -0.33
CA ALA A 327 -33.50 11.45 -1.77
C ALA A 327 -34.87 11.36 -2.46
N PRO A 328 -35.11 12.14 -3.52
CA PRO A 328 -36.33 12.03 -4.31
C PRO A 328 -36.55 10.62 -4.87
N ALA A 329 -37.80 10.21 -5.08
CA ALA A 329 -38.15 8.84 -5.49
C ALA A 329 -37.37 8.31 -6.71
N ARG A 330 -37.00 9.18 -7.65
CA ARG A 330 -36.20 8.83 -8.84
C ARG A 330 -34.79 8.33 -8.51
N PHE A 331 -34.20 8.77 -7.40
CA PHE A 331 -32.91 8.29 -6.87
C PHE A 331 -33.04 7.04 -5.99
N ARG A 332 -34.26 6.61 -5.68
CA ARG A 332 -34.53 5.43 -4.84
C ARG A 332 -35.05 4.24 -5.64
N ARG A 333 -35.29 4.42 -6.94
CA ARG A 333 -35.70 3.35 -7.86
C ARG A 333 -34.50 2.49 -8.23
N VAL A 334 -34.08 1.63 -7.31
CA VAL A 334 -32.97 0.69 -7.52
C VAL A 334 -33.45 -0.48 -8.36
N ARG A 335 -32.72 -0.80 -9.42
CA ARG A 335 -32.94 -1.98 -10.25
C ARG A 335 -32.45 -3.20 -9.48
N GLY A 336 -33.25 -4.26 -9.44
CA GLY A 336 -32.79 -5.53 -8.89
C GLY A 336 -31.55 -6.01 -9.64
N VAL A 337 -30.59 -6.60 -8.94
CA VAL A 337 -29.45 -7.27 -9.56
C VAL A 337 -30.03 -8.37 -10.46
N GLY A 338 -30.02 -8.14 -11.77
CA GLY A 338 -30.45 -9.13 -12.73
C GLY A 338 -29.61 -10.39 -12.52
N ALA A 339 -30.26 -11.54 -12.41
CA ALA A 339 -29.61 -12.85 -12.33
C ALA A 339 -29.00 -13.23 -13.70
N SER A 340 -28.20 -12.36 -14.29
CA SER A 340 -27.53 -12.57 -15.57
C SER A 340 -26.03 -12.74 -15.35
N GLY A 341 -25.62 -14.00 -15.23
CA GLY A 341 -24.23 -14.45 -15.42
C GLY A 341 -23.33 -14.31 -14.19
N ARG A 342 -23.46 -15.25 -13.26
CA ARG A 342 -22.29 -15.70 -12.49
C ARG A 342 -21.49 -16.68 -13.33
#